data_AF-A0AAN6QST2-F1
#
_entry.id   AF-A0AAN6QST2-F1
#
_cell.length_a   1.000
_cell.length_b   1.000
_cell.length_c   1.000
_cell.angle_alpha   90.00
_cell.angle_beta   90.00
_cell.angle_gamma   90.00
#
_symmetry.space_group_name_H-M   'P 1'
#
loop_
_entity.id
_entity.type
_entity.pdbx_description
1 polymer ?
#
loop_
_entity_poly.entity_id
_entity_poly.type
_entity_poly.pdbx_seq_one_letter_code
_entity_poly.pdbx_strand_id
1 'polypeptide(L)'
;MYYVNSNSLLTELRGLTRNYPFNSECLDEAKRRVHADPASNRSWNYCWLVLAKTHTDRLIPAFARAQAVRPEMWGGTVPAALLVARLAEAFVEEWSAALAQLLRFWEEAPVR
;
A
#
# COMPACT_ATOMS: atom_id res chain seq x y z
N MET A 1 -16.54 -16.52 -1.13
CA MET A 1 -15.91 -15.85 -2.28
C MET A 1 -15.72 -14.39 -1.92
N TYR A 2 -14.50 -13.95 -1.59
CA TYR A 2 -14.21 -12.54 -1.25
C TYR A 2 -13.95 -11.76 -2.54
N TYR A 3 -14.98 -11.07 -3.05
CA TYR A 3 -14.83 -10.16 -4.18
C TYR A 3 -14.45 -8.78 -3.64
N VAL A 4 -13.15 -8.56 -3.46
CA VAL A 4 -12.63 -7.26 -3.04
C VAL A 4 -12.58 -6.37 -4.28
N ASN A 5 -13.47 -5.38 -4.36
CA ASN A 5 -13.33 -4.29 -5.33
C ASN A 5 -12.24 -3.31 -4.83
N SER A 6 -11.66 -2.52 -5.73
CA SER A 6 -10.64 -1.49 -5.47
C SER A 6 -10.92 -0.59 -4.26
N ASN A 7 -12.19 -0.26 -4.00
CA ASN A 7 -12.61 0.54 -2.85
C ASN A 7 -12.60 -0.25 -1.52
N SER A 8 -12.81 -1.57 -1.57
CA SER A 8 -12.66 -2.47 -0.42
C SER A 8 -11.19 -2.68 -0.08
N LEU A 9 -10.30 -2.70 -1.09
CA LEU A 9 -8.87 -2.96 -0.86
C LEU A 9 -8.21 -1.92 0.06
N LEU A 10 -8.53 -0.63 -0.13
CA LEU A 10 -8.03 0.43 0.76
C LEU A 10 -8.57 0.26 2.18
N THR A 11 -9.84 -0.12 2.32
CA THR A 11 -10.48 -0.37 3.61
C THR A 11 -9.82 -1.55 4.32
N GLU A 12 -9.51 -2.63 3.62
CA GLU A 12 -8.81 -3.79 4.17
C GLU A 12 -7.39 -3.47 4.61
N LEU A 13 -6.62 -2.77 3.76
CA LEU A 13 -5.29 -2.29 4.13
C LEU A 13 -5.34 -1.41 5.39
N ARG A 14 -6.28 -0.47 5.46
CA ARG A 14 -6.48 0.38 6.65
C ARG A 14 -6.96 -0.39 7.88
N GLY A 15 -7.67 -1.49 7.69
CA GLY A 15 -8.05 -2.40 8.78
C GLY A 15 -6.85 -3.12 9.41
N LEU A 16 -5.79 -3.34 8.61
CA LEU A 16 -4.51 -3.95 9.03
C LEU A 16 -3.48 -2.93 9.52
N THR A 17 -3.52 -1.69 9.02
CA THR A 17 -2.59 -0.61 9.39
C THR A 17 -3.25 0.37 10.38
N ARG A 18 -3.48 -0.08 11.61
CA ARG A 18 -4.27 0.70 12.58
C ARG A 18 -3.50 1.84 13.22
N ASN A 19 -2.18 1.69 13.37
CA ASN A 19 -1.35 2.73 13.98
C ASN A 19 -1.06 3.83 12.97
N TYR A 20 -0.82 3.44 11.73
CA TYR A 20 -0.50 4.32 10.62
C TYR A 20 -1.33 3.96 9.39
N PRO A 21 -2.52 4.57 9.23
CA PRO A 21 -3.42 4.27 8.12
C PRO A 21 -2.73 4.30 6.76
N PHE A 22 -2.92 3.23 5.98
CA PHE A 22 -2.30 3.08 4.66
C PHE A 22 -2.62 4.28 3.75
N ASN A 23 -1.60 4.75 3.05
CA ASN A 23 -1.66 5.89 2.16
C ASN A 23 -2.47 5.57 0.89
N SER A 24 -3.51 6.36 0.62
CA SER A 24 -4.36 6.15 -0.55
C SER A 24 -3.64 6.44 -1.88
N GLU A 25 -2.77 7.44 -1.92
CA GLU A 25 -2.01 7.81 -3.12
C GLU A 25 -1.04 6.70 -3.54
N CYS A 26 -0.43 6.00 -2.58
CA CYS A 26 0.38 4.81 -2.83
C CYS A 26 -0.42 3.73 -3.56
N LEU A 27 -1.67 3.51 -3.13
CA LEU A 27 -2.55 2.53 -3.73
C LEU A 27 -3.03 2.98 -5.12
N ASP A 28 -3.34 4.26 -5.29
CA ASP A 28 -3.79 4.82 -6.57
C ASP A 28 -2.67 4.83 -7.62
N GLU A 29 -1.43 5.08 -7.21
CA GLU A 29 -0.26 4.93 -8.06
C GLU A 29 -0.06 3.47 -8.51
N ALA A 30 -0.22 2.50 -7.61
CA ALA A 30 -0.17 1.08 -7.97
C ALA A 30 -1.26 0.72 -9.00
N LYS A 31 -2.50 1.17 -8.78
CA LYS A 31 -3.62 0.99 -9.72
C LYS A 31 -3.27 1.57 -11.09
N ARG A 32 -2.73 2.79 -11.14
CA ARG A 32 -2.32 3.44 -12.40
C ARG A 32 -1.29 2.62 -13.15
N ARG A 33 -0.29 2.07 -12.45
CA ARG A 33 0.75 1.23 -13.06
C ARG A 33 0.21 -0.09 -13.59
N VAL A 34 -0.70 -0.73 -12.86
CA VAL A 34 -1.40 -1.93 -13.34
C VAL A 34 -2.19 -1.64 -14.62
N HIS A 35 -2.92 -0.52 -14.68
CA HIS A 35 -3.65 -0.13 -15.90
C HIS A 35 -2.74 0.18 -17.09
N ALA A 36 -1.53 0.70 -16.82
CA ALA A 36 -0.56 1.02 -17.86
C ALA A 36 0.22 -0.21 -18.35
N ASP A 37 0.15 -1.35 -17.65
CA ASP A 37 0.87 -2.58 -18.00
C ASP A 37 0.02 -3.47 -18.92
N PRO A 38 0.40 -3.67 -20.20
CA PRO A 38 -0.35 -4.51 -21.13
C PRO A 38 -0.45 -5.97 -20.69
N ALA A 39 0.48 -6.45 -19.85
CA ALA A 39 0.46 -7.81 -19.31
C ALA A 39 -0.56 -7.98 -18.17
N SER A 40 -0.97 -6.89 -17.51
CA SER A 40 -1.96 -6.91 -16.43
C SER A 40 -3.37 -7.27 -16.90
N ASN A 41 -3.68 -7.07 -18.19
CA ASN A 41 -4.95 -7.47 -18.81
C ASN A 41 -5.16 -9.00 -18.89
N ARG A 42 -4.18 -9.81 -18.47
CA ARG A 42 -4.23 -11.28 -18.53
C ARG A 42 -4.41 -11.95 -17.17
N SER A 43 -4.36 -11.20 -16.07
CA SER A 43 -4.52 -11.78 -14.73
C SER A 43 -5.98 -11.78 -14.32
N TRP A 44 -6.43 -12.87 -13.71
CA TRP A 44 -7.81 -13.04 -13.24
C TRP A 44 -8.14 -12.17 -12.03
N ASN A 45 -7.14 -11.49 -11.42
CA ASN A 45 -7.35 -10.74 -10.19
C ASN A 45 -6.64 -9.38 -10.11
N TYR A 46 -7.42 -8.32 -10.36
CA TYR A 46 -6.95 -6.93 -10.34
C TYR A 46 -6.37 -6.50 -8.99
N CYS A 47 -7.01 -6.87 -7.88
CA CYS A 47 -6.53 -6.49 -6.55
C CYS A 47 -5.16 -7.12 -6.21
N TRP A 48 -4.91 -8.36 -6.63
CA TRP A 48 -3.59 -8.96 -6.49
C TRP A 48 -2.55 -8.25 -7.33
N LEU A 49 -2.88 -7.90 -8.58
CA LEU A 49 -1.97 -7.12 -9.43
C LEU A 49 -1.58 -5.80 -8.78
N VAL A 50 -2.54 -5.11 -8.15
CA VAL A 50 -2.29 -3.86 -7.42
C VAL A 50 -1.36 -4.10 -6.23
N LEU A 51 -1.61 -5.13 -5.41
CA LEU A 51 -0.75 -5.46 -4.27
C LEU A 51 0.66 -5.88 -4.73
N ALA A 52 0.74 -6.74 -5.75
CA ALA A 52 1.98 -7.20 -6.34
C ALA A 52 2.77 -6.04 -6.96
N LYS A 53 2.11 -5.09 -7.64
CA LYS A 53 2.76 -3.88 -8.13
C LYS A 53 3.24 -2.95 -7.02
N THR A 54 2.45 -2.79 -5.97
CA THR A 54 2.88 -2.02 -4.79
C THR A 54 4.19 -2.57 -4.21
N HIS A 55 4.31 -3.89 -4.14
CA HIS A 55 5.50 -4.59 -3.66
C HIS A 55 6.68 -4.51 -4.64
N THR A 56 6.49 -4.99 -5.87
CA THR A 56 7.55 -5.13 -6.89
C THR A 56 8.17 -3.80 -7.29
N ASP A 57 7.36 -2.74 -7.38
CA ASP A 57 7.83 -1.41 -7.72
C ASP A 57 8.33 -0.60 -6.51
N ARG A 58 8.34 -1.20 -5.31
CA ARG A 58 8.82 -0.59 -4.06
C ARG A 58 8.15 0.76 -3.77
N LEU A 59 6.84 0.85 -3.90
CA LEU A 59 6.11 2.11 -3.70
C LEU A 59 6.09 2.54 -2.23
N ILE A 60 5.94 1.59 -1.30
CA ILE A 60 5.79 1.87 0.14
C ILE A 60 6.90 2.80 0.69
N PRO A 61 8.21 2.54 0.50
CA PRO A 61 9.25 3.43 1.02
C PRO A 61 9.16 4.87 0.52
N ALA A 62 8.83 5.07 -0.76
CA ALA A 62 8.73 6.41 -1.35
C ALA A 62 7.55 7.19 -0.75
N PHE A 63 6.37 6.58 -0.69
CA PHE A 63 5.16 7.21 -0.14
C PHE A 63 5.22 7.36 1.38
N ALA A 64 5.86 6.43 2.10
CA ALA A 64 6.10 6.55 3.54
C ALA A 64 6.96 7.77 3.85
N ARG A 65 8.06 7.97 3.10
CA ARG A 65 8.91 9.15 3.27
C ARG A 65 8.16 10.43 2.93
N ALA A 66 7.43 10.46 1.82
CA ALA A 66 6.64 11.62 1.42
C ALA A 66 5.59 11.98 2.48
N GLN A 67 4.87 10.99 3.03
CA GLN A 67 3.89 11.21 4.09
C GLN A 67 4.55 11.68 5.40
N ALA A 68 5.69 11.12 5.78
CA ALA A 68 6.37 11.46 7.03
C ALA A 68 6.91 12.90 7.04
N VAL A 69 7.19 13.51 5.88
CA VAL A 69 7.65 14.90 5.78
C VAL A 69 6.50 15.91 5.94
N ARG A 70 5.25 15.48 5.73
CA ARG A 70 4.10 16.38 5.74
C ARG A 70 3.96 17.09 7.08
N PRO A 71 3.86 18.44 7.12
CA PRO A 71 3.71 19.19 8.37
C PRO A 71 2.50 18.75 9.20
N GLU A 72 1.44 18.25 8.55
CA GLU A 72 0.25 17.71 9.24
C GLU A 72 0.58 16.55 10.19
N MET A 73 1.64 15.79 9.94
CA MET A 73 2.11 14.72 10.85
C MET A 73 2.75 15.26 12.13
N TRP A 74 3.07 16.56 12.16
CA TRP A 74 3.85 17.23 13.20
C TRP A 74 3.13 18.45 13.75
N GLY A 75 1.80 18.50 13.66
CA GLY A 75 1.00 19.62 14.15
C GLY A 75 1.26 20.93 13.40
N GLY A 76 1.65 20.87 12.13
CA GLY A 76 1.97 22.04 11.29
C GLY A 76 3.40 22.55 11.42
N THR A 77 4.27 21.85 12.18
CA THR A 77 5.68 22.25 12.36
C THR A 77 6.61 21.53 11.40
N VAL A 78 7.81 22.09 11.19
CA VAL A 78 8.85 21.44 10.40
C VAL A 78 9.62 20.47 11.30
N PRO A 79 9.57 19.14 11.04
CA PRO A 79 10.24 18.15 11.86
C PRO A 79 11.75 18.10 11.61
N ALA A 80 12.49 17.59 12.59
CA ALA A 80 13.88 17.20 12.38
C ALA A 80 13.98 16.00 11.42
N ALA A 81 14.99 15.99 10.57
CA ALA A 81 15.18 14.94 9.55
C ALA A 81 15.24 13.51 10.14
N LEU A 82 15.77 13.37 11.36
CA LEU A 82 15.81 12.10 12.10
C LEU A 82 14.42 11.60 12.47
N LEU A 83 13.54 12.48 12.95
CA LEU A 83 12.18 12.11 13.33
C LEU A 83 11.35 11.69 12.12
N VAL A 84 11.52 12.40 11.00
CA VAL A 84 10.93 11.99 9.71
C VAL A 84 11.41 10.60 9.29
N ALA A 85 12.70 10.29 9.47
CA ALA A 85 13.22 8.95 9.15
C ALA A 85 12.58 7.88 10.00
N ARG A 86 12.48 8.08 11.32
CA ARG A 86 11.83 7.14 12.24
C ARG A 86 10.36 6.92 11.93
N LEU A 87 9.62 7.98 11.63
CA LEU A 87 8.21 7.87 11.25
C LEU A 87 8.04 7.14 9.91
N ALA A 88 8.89 7.44 8.93
CA ALA A 88 8.89 6.73 7.65
C ALA A 88 9.21 5.24 7.82
N GLU A 89 10.17 4.88 8.67
CA GLU A 89 10.48 3.48 9.01
C GLU A 89 9.25 2.77 9.60
N ALA A 90 8.54 3.41 10.53
CA ALA A 90 7.33 2.86 11.14
C ALA A 90 6.20 2.65 10.13
N PHE A 91 6.01 3.60 9.20
CA PHE A 91 5.09 3.42 8.06
C PHE A 91 5.49 2.23 7.19
N VAL A 92 6.77 2.15 6.80
CA VAL A 92 7.26 1.06 5.94
C VAL A 92 7.01 -0.29 6.59
N GLU A 93 7.30 -0.43 7.88
CA GLU A 93 7.11 -1.68 8.61
C GLU A 93 5.63 -2.12 8.61
N GLU A 94 4.73 -1.25 9.06
CA GLU A 94 3.31 -1.62 9.19
C GLU A 94 2.66 -1.83 7.81
N TRP A 95 2.93 -0.95 6.83
CA TRP A 95 2.35 -1.07 5.50
C TRP A 95 2.87 -2.29 4.75
N SER A 96 4.16 -2.63 4.91
CA SER A 96 4.73 -3.83 4.28
C SER A 96 4.18 -5.10 4.92
N ALA A 97 3.97 -5.12 6.24
CA ALA A 97 3.35 -6.23 6.94
C ALA A 97 1.91 -6.47 6.48
N ALA A 98 1.11 -5.41 6.36
CA ALA A 98 -0.25 -5.48 5.84
C ALA A 98 -0.29 -5.99 4.39
N LEU A 99 0.59 -5.47 3.53
CA LEU A 99 0.71 -5.90 2.13
C LEU A 99 1.07 -7.39 2.02
N ALA A 100 2.07 -7.84 2.78
CA ALA A 100 2.49 -9.23 2.82
C ALA A 100 1.37 -10.14 3.34
N GLN A 101 0.61 -9.70 4.34
CA GLN A 101 -0.53 -10.45 4.85
C GLN A 101 -1.61 -10.65 3.78
N LEU A 102 -1.98 -9.61 3.03
CA LEU A 102 -2.97 -9.73 1.96
C LEU A 102 -2.47 -10.57 0.78
N LEU A 103 -1.19 -10.43 0.39
CA LEU A 103 -0.60 -11.22 -0.70
C LEU A 103 -0.62 -12.73 -0.41
N ARG A 104 -0.36 -13.14 0.84
CA ARG A 104 -0.40 -14.57 1.25
C ARG A 104 -1.76 -15.22 1.02
N PHE A 105 -2.86 -14.50 1.20
CA PHE A 105 -4.19 -15.06 0.99
C PHE A 105 -4.53 -15.29 -0.50
N TRP A 106 -3.68 -14.83 -1.41
CA TRP A 106 -3.94 -14.81 -2.85
C TRP A 106 -2.87 -15.57 -3.64
N GLU A 107 -2.00 -16.32 -2.95
CA GLU A 107 -1.10 -17.31 -3.56
C GLU A 107 -1.87 -18.52 -4.13
N GLU A 108 -3.04 -18.83 -3.57
CA GLU A 108 -3.95 -19.84 -4.11
C GLU A 108 -5.07 -19.18 -4.91
N ALA A 109 -5.24 -19.59 -6.18
CA ALA A 109 -6.45 -19.25 -6.91
C ALA A 109 -7.66 -19.79 -6.12
N PRO A 110 -8.76 -19.03 -5.98
CA PRO A 110 -9.92 -19.46 -5.23
C PRO A 110 -10.41 -20.76 -5.84
N VAL A 111 -10.22 -21.85 -5.12
CA VAL A 111 -10.64 -23.17 -5.53
C VAL A 111 -12.17 -23.16 -5.52
N ARG A 112 -12.75 -23.48 -6.67
CA ARG A 112 -14.19 -23.42 -6.92
C ARG A 112 -14.92 -24.59 -6.27
#